data_AF-A0A167IP02-F1
#
_entry.id   AF-A0A167IP02-F1
#
_cell.length_a   1.000
_cell.length_b   1.000
_cell.length_c   1.000
_cell.angle_alpha   90.00
_cell.angle_beta   90.00
_cell.angle_gamma   90.00
#
_symmetry.space_group_name_H-M   'P 1'
#
loop_
_entity.id
_entity.type
_entity.pdbx_description
1 polymer ?
#
loop_
_entity_poly.entity_id
_entity_poly.type
_entity_poly.pdbx_seq_one_letter_code
_entity_poly.pdbx_strand_id
1 'polypeptide(L)'
;MATADVTMPPSSASALVNDGLFERAEKLARMTTELKIHKVVMQANDLARGLQDLTHKTERNEAFRQQNEERMERVWRDVLSVKANFQQHLDATTEDRLDLEAYRREVLEVKGSMDEMRRAVEELAGKVGELPTLAEANAVLAGVVAQREACEAAVRYSDAGACSLKPIQVRIRETIKSTRRWHHDHKSTTLSDAVFTANYLKKQSKRDPRMAVYIQRAIHRRIKRRRQEPSSSQPQSLEEFCQDVSWEDVTSTVEDILVKRVGSTVRSLSQSSQ
;
A
#
# COMPACT_ATOMS: atom_id res chain seq x y z
N MET A 1 125.43 19.59 -86.02
CA MET A 1 125.66 18.12 -86.01
C MET A 1 126.16 17.77 -84.62
N ALA A 2 125.74 16.73 -83.90
CA ALA A 2 124.61 15.80 -83.97
C ALA A 2 124.80 14.85 -82.76
N THR A 3 123.68 14.49 -82.08
CA THR A 3 123.36 13.15 -81.50
C THR A 3 124.29 12.54 -80.42
N ALA A 4 123.84 11.86 -79.36
CA ALA A 4 122.56 11.26 -78.91
C ALA A 4 122.68 11.07 -77.38
N ASP A 5 121.69 11.37 -76.53
CA ASP A 5 120.57 10.52 -76.11
C ASP A 5 120.85 9.01 -76.03
N VAL A 6 121.05 8.48 -74.81
CA VAL A 6 120.78 7.07 -74.48
C VAL A 6 120.12 7.02 -73.11
N THR A 7 118.80 6.99 -73.17
CA THR A 7 117.89 6.51 -72.13
C THR A 7 118.16 5.01 -71.88
N MET A 8 118.60 4.62 -70.68
CA MET A 8 118.65 3.22 -70.25
C MET A 8 117.33 2.85 -69.55
N PRO A 9 116.64 1.75 -69.94
CA PRO A 9 115.42 1.31 -69.28
C PRO A 9 115.73 0.65 -67.93
N PRO A 10 114.89 0.85 -66.90
CA PRO A 10 115.04 0.15 -65.64
C PRO A 10 114.38 -1.25 -65.73
N SER A 11 114.58 -2.05 -64.70
CA SER A 11 113.47 -2.81 -64.13
C SER A 11 113.06 -4.16 -64.77
N SER A 12 113.92 -5.18 -64.66
CA SER A 12 113.46 -6.60 -64.74
C SER A 12 113.68 -7.36 -63.43
N ALA A 13 114.85 -7.20 -62.79
CA ALA A 13 115.14 -7.82 -61.50
C ALA A 13 114.37 -7.15 -60.34
N SER A 14 114.18 -5.83 -60.37
CA SER A 14 113.35 -5.12 -59.39
C SER A 14 111.85 -5.44 -59.56
N ALA A 15 111.39 -5.65 -60.79
CA ALA A 15 110.00 -6.04 -61.07
C ALA A 15 109.64 -7.40 -60.47
N LEU A 16 110.49 -8.42 -60.68
CA LEU A 16 110.29 -9.77 -60.11
C LEU A 16 110.38 -9.79 -58.57
N VAL A 17 111.27 -8.98 -57.98
CA VAL A 17 111.35 -8.83 -56.51
C VAL A 17 110.11 -8.12 -55.95
N ASN A 18 109.56 -7.14 -56.68
CA ASN A 18 108.35 -6.43 -56.30
C ASN A 18 107.10 -7.34 -56.38
N ASP A 19 107.00 -8.23 -57.39
CA ASP A 19 105.89 -9.18 -57.52
C ASP A 19 105.84 -10.17 -56.34
N GLY A 20 106.98 -10.74 -55.93
CA GLY A 20 107.03 -11.65 -54.78
C GLY A 20 106.75 -10.98 -53.42
N LEU A 21 107.05 -9.68 -53.29
CA LEU A 21 106.67 -8.89 -52.12
C LEU A 21 105.17 -8.58 -52.12
N PHE A 22 104.59 -8.30 -53.28
CA PHE A 22 103.15 -8.06 -53.44
C PHE A 22 102.33 -9.30 -53.08
N GLU A 23 102.70 -10.49 -53.56
CA GLU A 23 102.02 -11.75 -53.20
C GLU A 23 102.05 -12.02 -51.68
N ARG A 24 103.18 -11.73 -51.02
CA ARG A 24 103.30 -11.86 -49.56
C ARG A 24 102.42 -10.86 -48.83
N ALA A 25 102.40 -9.60 -49.27
CA ALA A 25 101.51 -8.57 -48.73
C ALA A 25 100.03 -8.93 -48.92
N GLU A 26 99.65 -9.48 -50.08
CA GLU A 26 98.30 -9.94 -50.36
C GLU A 26 97.90 -11.12 -49.46
N LYS A 27 98.79 -12.10 -49.29
CA LYS A 27 98.56 -13.22 -48.37
C LYS A 27 98.40 -12.75 -46.92
N LEU A 28 99.24 -11.82 -46.47
CA LEU A 28 99.12 -11.23 -45.13
C LEU A 28 97.81 -10.43 -44.97
N ALA A 29 97.40 -9.69 -46.00
CA ALA A 29 96.12 -8.99 -46.01
C ALA A 29 94.96 -9.98 -45.89
N ARG A 30 94.97 -11.07 -46.66
CA ARG A 30 93.96 -12.16 -46.59
C ARG A 30 93.91 -12.78 -45.20
N MET A 31 95.05 -13.20 -44.66
CA MET A 31 95.11 -13.75 -43.29
C MET A 31 94.59 -12.75 -42.24
N THR A 32 94.94 -11.47 -42.38
CA THR A 32 94.45 -10.41 -41.48
C THR A 32 92.94 -10.23 -41.59
N THR A 33 92.39 -10.28 -42.81
CA THR A 33 90.93 -10.20 -43.02
C THR A 33 90.21 -11.41 -42.44
N GLU A 34 90.74 -12.62 -42.61
CA GLU A 34 90.17 -13.85 -42.04
C GLU A 34 90.15 -13.80 -40.52
N LEU A 35 91.25 -13.37 -39.88
CA LEU A 35 91.30 -13.19 -38.43
C LEU A 35 90.27 -12.16 -37.93
N LYS A 36 90.13 -11.04 -38.65
CA LYS A 36 89.11 -10.02 -38.32
C LYS A 36 87.70 -10.58 -38.48
N ILE A 37 87.41 -11.31 -39.56
CA ILE A 37 86.12 -11.95 -39.80
C ILE A 37 85.83 -12.95 -38.68
N HIS A 38 86.79 -13.81 -38.31
CA HIS A 38 86.61 -14.76 -37.23
C HIS A 38 86.30 -14.07 -35.90
N LYS A 39 86.99 -12.97 -35.59
CA LYS A 39 86.70 -12.15 -34.40
C LYS A 39 85.29 -11.57 -34.43
N VAL A 40 84.85 -11.03 -35.57
CA VAL A 40 83.49 -10.50 -35.73
C VAL A 40 82.45 -11.61 -35.60
N VAL A 41 82.69 -12.79 -36.16
CA VAL A 41 81.81 -13.96 -36.03
C VAL A 41 81.70 -14.41 -34.58
N MET A 42 82.82 -14.45 -33.84
CA MET A 42 82.80 -14.76 -32.40
C MET A 42 81.98 -13.74 -31.61
N GLN A 43 82.19 -12.45 -31.86
CA GLN A 43 81.41 -11.37 -31.22
C GLN A 43 79.92 -11.44 -31.57
N ALA A 44 79.57 -11.77 -32.82
CA ALA A 44 78.19 -11.95 -33.24
C ALA A 44 77.54 -13.14 -32.53
N ASN A 45 78.27 -14.25 -32.35
CA ASN A 45 77.79 -15.43 -31.63
C ASN A 45 77.63 -15.18 -30.12
N ASP A 46 78.51 -14.39 -29.51
CA ASP A 46 78.37 -13.96 -28.12
C ASP A 46 77.13 -13.08 -27.95
N LEU A 47 76.92 -12.11 -28.86
CA LEU A 47 75.76 -11.23 -28.84
C LEU A 47 74.46 -12.02 -29.05
N ALA A 48 74.44 -12.97 -29.98
CA ALA A 48 73.27 -13.82 -30.24
C ALA A 48 72.86 -14.62 -29.00
N ARG A 49 73.83 -15.21 -28.27
CA ARG A 49 73.57 -15.88 -26.99
C ARG A 49 73.04 -14.90 -25.93
N GLY A 50 73.65 -13.72 -25.82
CA GLY A 50 73.18 -12.68 -24.90
C GLY A 50 71.73 -12.24 -25.17
N LEU A 51 71.33 -12.15 -26.44
CA LEU A 51 69.95 -11.83 -26.82
C LEU A 51 68.98 -12.96 -26.48
N GLN A 52 69.36 -14.21 -26.66
CA GLN A 52 68.55 -15.36 -26.27
C GLN A 52 68.32 -15.39 -24.75
N ASP A 53 69.39 -15.18 -23.97
CA ASP A 53 69.29 -15.11 -22.50
C ASP A 53 68.39 -13.96 -22.04
N LEU A 54 68.51 -12.79 -22.68
CA LEU A 54 67.66 -11.64 -22.37
C LEU A 54 66.20 -11.90 -22.72
N THR A 55 65.94 -12.55 -23.86
CA THR A 55 64.59 -12.93 -24.29
C THR A 55 63.96 -13.88 -23.28
N HIS A 56 64.65 -14.95 -22.88
CA HIS A 56 64.16 -15.88 -21.88
C HIS A 56 63.92 -15.23 -20.50
N LYS A 57 64.77 -14.30 -20.08
CA LYS A 57 64.54 -13.53 -18.84
C LYS A 57 63.31 -12.62 -18.97
N THR A 58 63.10 -12.02 -20.13
CA THR A 58 61.96 -11.14 -20.41
C THR A 58 60.65 -11.92 -20.44
N GLU A 59 60.61 -13.07 -21.11
CA GLU A 59 59.47 -13.99 -21.12
C GLU A 59 59.09 -14.43 -19.70
N ARG A 60 60.09 -14.82 -18.89
CA ARG A 60 59.85 -15.19 -17.47
C ARG A 60 59.28 -14.03 -16.66
N ASN A 61 59.76 -12.82 -16.90
CA ASN A 61 59.29 -11.61 -16.22
C ASN A 61 57.85 -11.27 -16.63
N GLU A 62 57.54 -11.37 -17.92
CA GLU A 62 56.19 -11.16 -18.44
C GLU A 62 55.20 -12.17 -17.84
N ALA A 63 55.56 -13.46 -17.83
CA ALA A 63 54.74 -14.49 -17.20
C ALA A 63 54.52 -14.25 -15.70
N PHE A 64 55.57 -13.83 -14.97
CA PHE A 64 55.44 -13.47 -13.56
C PHE A 64 54.52 -12.26 -13.35
N ARG A 65 54.59 -11.26 -14.22
CA ARG A 65 53.71 -10.09 -14.16
C ARG A 65 52.24 -10.47 -14.39
N GLN A 66 51.96 -11.23 -15.45
CA GLN A 66 50.60 -11.71 -15.75
C GLN A 66 50.04 -12.51 -14.58
N GLN A 67 50.81 -13.45 -14.02
CA GLN A 67 50.37 -14.23 -12.86
C GLN A 67 50.06 -13.35 -11.63
N ASN A 68 50.85 -12.31 -11.38
CA ASN A 68 50.59 -11.39 -10.28
C ASN A 68 49.38 -10.51 -10.51
N GLU A 69 49.18 -10.04 -11.74
CA GLU A 69 48.01 -9.24 -12.13
C GLU A 69 46.72 -10.05 -11.95
N GLU A 70 46.65 -11.28 -12.47
CA GLU A 70 45.50 -12.16 -12.26
C GLU A 70 45.23 -12.45 -10.78
N ARG A 71 46.29 -12.61 -9.98
CA ARG A 71 46.15 -12.80 -8.53
C ARG A 71 45.55 -11.57 -7.87
N MET A 72 45.97 -10.38 -8.28
CA MET A 72 45.47 -9.12 -7.75
C MET A 72 44.01 -8.90 -8.14
N GLU A 73 43.63 -9.24 -9.37
CA GLU A 73 42.24 -9.21 -9.82
C GLU A 73 41.34 -10.17 -9.03
N ARG A 74 41.82 -11.39 -8.74
CA ARG A 74 41.10 -12.35 -7.89
C ARG A 74 40.85 -11.76 -6.50
N VAL A 75 41.91 -11.27 -5.85
CA VAL A 75 41.80 -10.64 -4.51
C VAL A 75 40.87 -9.43 -4.55
N TRP A 76 40.94 -8.60 -5.59
CA TRP A 76 40.05 -7.45 -5.74
C TRP A 76 38.58 -7.86 -5.83
N ARG A 77 38.26 -8.89 -6.62
CA ARG A 77 36.91 -9.45 -6.70
C ARG A 77 36.44 -10.03 -5.37
N ASP A 78 37.33 -10.70 -4.64
CA ASP A 78 37.02 -11.24 -3.30
C ASP A 78 36.72 -10.10 -2.31
N VAL A 79 37.53 -9.03 -2.30
CA VAL A 79 37.31 -7.85 -1.46
C VAL A 79 35.97 -7.18 -1.78
N LEU A 80 35.64 -7.02 -3.06
CA LEU A 80 34.34 -6.46 -3.47
C LEU A 80 33.17 -7.35 -3.03
N SER A 81 33.31 -8.67 -3.16
CA SER A 81 32.29 -9.64 -2.76
C SER A 81 32.06 -9.63 -1.25
N VAL A 82 33.16 -9.62 -0.47
CA VAL A 82 33.11 -9.49 0.99
C VAL A 82 32.45 -8.18 1.39
N LYS A 83 32.82 -7.05 0.77
CA LYS A 83 32.18 -5.75 1.03
C LYS A 83 30.68 -5.78 0.74
N ALA A 84 30.26 -6.38 -0.37
CA ALA A 84 28.84 -6.50 -0.72
C ALA A 84 28.08 -7.36 0.30
N ASN A 85 28.64 -8.49 0.71
CA ASN A 85 28.05 -9.37 1.73
C ASN A 85 27.92 -8.66 3.09
N PHE A 86 28.95 -7.91 3.50
CA PHE A 86 28.89 -7.11 4.73
C PHE A 86 27.80 -6.05 4.68
N GLN A 87 27.64 -5.36 3.55
CA GLN A 87 26.57 -4.38 3.38
C GLN A 87 25.19 -5.04 3.49
N GLN A 88 24.97 -6.16 2.81
CA GLN A 88 23.72 -6.92 2.91
C GLN A 88 23.42 -7.36 4.34
N HIS A 89 24.43 -7.80 5.10
CA HIS A 89 24.24 -8.17 6.50
C HIS A 89 23.87 -6.96 7.37
N LEU A 90 24.47 -5.80 7.13
CA LEU A 90 24.12 -4.56 7.85
C LEU A 90 22.66 -4.18 7.56
N ASP A 91 22.25 -4.21 6.29
CA ASP A 91 20.90 -3.87 5.86
C ASP A 91 19.88 -4.84 6.48
N ALA A 92 20.11 -6.15 6.40
CA ALA A 92 19.25 -7.16 7.04
C ALA A 92 19.14 -6.98 8.56
N THR A 93 20.25 -6.66 9.24
CA THR A 93 20.24 -6.39 10.69
C THR A 93 19.40 -5.14 11.02
N THR A 94 19.42 -4.13 10.15
CA THR A 94 18.59 -2.94 10.34
C THR A 94 17.11 -3.21 10.12
N GLU A 95 16.74 -4.03 9.15
CA GLU A 95 15.36 -4.46 8.91
C GLU A 95 14.83 -5.29 10.10
N ASP A 96 15.56 -6.31 10.56
CA ASP A 96 15.20 -7.11 11.73
C ASP A 96 14.97 -6.24 12.98
N ARG A 97 15.78 -5.19 13.16
CA ARG A 97 15.62 -4.24 14.28
C ARG A 97 14.35 -3.41 14.15
N LEU A 98 14.00 -2.98 12.94
CA LEU A 98 12.75 -2.24 12.68
C LEU A 98 11.53 -3.13 12.90
N ASP A 99 11.59 -4.38 12.45
CA ASP A 99 10.53 -5.37 12.65
C ASP A 99 10.31 -5.70 14.13
N LEU A 100 11.39 -5.83 14.91
CA LEU A 100 11.29 -6.06 16.35
C LEU A 100 10.63 -4.88 17.08
N GLU A 101 10.97 -3.64 16.71
CA GLU A 101 10.34 -2.42 17.27
C GLU A 101 8.86 -2.31 16.86
N ALA A 102 8.52 -2.67 15.63
CA ALA A 102 7.13 -2.72 15.15
C ALA A 102 6.32 -3.77 15.93
N TYR A 103 6.84 -4.99 16.06
CA TYR A 103 6.24 -6.06 16.85
C TYR A 103 6.06 -5.65 18.31
N ARG A 104 7.07 -5.02 18.92
CA ARG A 104 6.98 -4.53 20.30
C ARG A 104 5.86 -3.50 20.46
N ARG A 105 5.68 -2.61 19.50
CA ARG A 105 4.59 -1.62 19.50
C ARG A 105 3.24 -2.29 19.40
N GLU A 106 3.08 -3.25 18.50
CA GLU A 106 1.84 -4.02 18.34
C GLU A 106 1.48 -4.78 19.62
N VAL A 107 2.46 -5.43 20.27
CA VAL A 107 2.25 -6.11 21.55
C VAL A 107 1.78 -5.14 22.64
N LEU A 108 2.34 -3.92 22.70
CA LEU A 108 1.90 -2.91 23.65
C LEU A 108 0.47 -2.42 23.37
N GLU A 109 0.10 -2.28 22.09
CA GLU A 109 -1.24 -1.88 21.68
C GLU A 109 -2.28 -2.96 22.01
N VAL A 110 -1.99 -4.22 21.66
CA VAL A 110 -2.83 -5.37 22.01
C VAL A 110 -3.00 -5.48 23.53
N LYS A 111 -1.92 -5.30 24.29
CA LYS A 111 -1.98 -5.30 25.75
C LYS A 111 -2.89 -4.17 26.28
N GLY A 112 -2.78 -2.96 25.73
CA GLY A 112 -3.65 -1.84 26.08
C GLY A 112 -5.12 -2.14 25.80
N SER A 113 -5.43 -2.67 24.63
CA SER A 113 -6.78 -3.09 24.25
C SER A 113 -7.32 -4.20 25.16
N MET A 114 -6.47 -5.16 25.55
CA MET A 114 -6.86 -6.23 26.48
C MET A 114 -7.13 -5.70 27.89
N ASP A 115 -6.37 -4.70 28.35
CA ASP A 115 -6.62 -4.03 29.63
C ASP A 115 -7.92 -3.21 29.60
N GLU A 116 -8.23 -2.53 28.49
CA GLU A 116 -9.52 -1.87 28.30
C GLU A 116 -10.68 -2.86 28.29
N MET A 117 -10.54 -3.98 27.57
CA MET A 117 -11.53 -5.05 27.54
C MET A 117 -11.74 -5.65 28.93
N ARG A 118 -10.66 -5.87 29.69
CA ARG A 118 -10.73 -6.34 31.08
C ARG A 118 -11.55 -5.37 31.93
N ARG A 119 -11.28 -4.06 31.86
CA ARG A 119 -12.06 -3.05 32.61
C ARG A 119 -13.54 -3.06 32.22
N ALA A 120 -13.84 -3.17 30.92
CA ALA A 120 -15.23 -3.24 30.46
C ALA A 120 -15.95 -4.50 30.96
N VAL A 121 -15.25 -5.64 31.01
CA VAL A 121 -15.78 -6.89 31.58
C VAL A 121 -15.99 -6.77 33.07
N GLU A 122 -15.05 -6.17 33.80
CA GLU A 122 -15.18 -5.91 35.24
C GLU A 122 -16.36 -4.97 35.54
N GLU A 123 -16.53 -3.90 34.75
CA GLU A 123 -17.68 -3.00 34.87
C GLU A 123 -19.00 -3.72 34.58
N LEU A 124 -19.05 -4.54 33.52
CA LEU A 124 -20.23 -5.33 33.18
C LEU A 124 -20.54 -6.35 34.28
N ALA A 125 -19.53 -7.03 34.82
CA ALA A 125 -19.69 -7.96 35.93
C ALA A 125 -20.24 -7.26 37.17
N GLY A 126 -19.76 -6.04 37.47
CA GLY A 126 -20.32 -5.19 38.52
C GLY A 126 -21.80 -4.88 38.30
N LYS A 127 -22.17 -4.41 37.11
CA LYS A 127 -23.58 -4.13 36.75
C LYS A 127 -24.47 -5.36 36.76
N VAL A 128 -23.94 -6.53 36.38
CA VAL A 128 -24.67 -7.81 36.47
C VAL A 128 -24.89 -8.19 37.94
N GLY A 129 -23.95 -7.91 38.83
CA GLY A 129 -24.12 -8.07 40.28
C GLY A 129 -25.18 -7.15 40.89
N GLU A 130 -25.45 -6.01 40.27
CA GLU A 130 -26.51 -5.06 40.67
C GLU A 130 -27.89 -5.40 40.07
N LEU A 131 -27.99 -6.39 39.18
CA LEU A 131 -29.28 -6.82 38.66
C LEU A 131 -30.10 -7.43 39.79
N PRO A 132 -31.39 -7.07 39.93
CA PRO A 132 -32.24 -7.62 40.96
C PRO A 132 -32.27 -9.14 40.82
N THR A 133 -32.16 -9.82 41.94
CA THR A 133 -32.24 -11.27 41.99
C THR A 133 -33.59 -11.72 41.44
N LEU A 134 -33.66 -12.95 40.90
CA LEU A 134 -34.90 -13.50 40.34
C LEU A 134 -36.08 -13.42 41.34
N ALA A 135 -35.79 -13.52 42.64
CA ALA A 135 -36.76 -13.36 43.71
C ALA A 135 -37.29 -11.91 43.82
N GLU A 136 -36.42 -10.90 43.74
CA GLU A 136 -36.80 -9.48 43.77
C GLU A 136 -37.56 -9.08 42.51
N ALA A 137 -37.14 -9.55 41.34
CA ALA A 137 -37.86 -9.33 40.08
C ALA A 137 -39.26 -9.99 40.12
N ASN A 138 -39.38 -11.20 40.66
CA ASN A 138 -40.67 -11.88 40.86
C ASN A 138 -41.55 -11.17 41.88
N ALA A 139 -40.99 -10.58 42.94
CA ALA A 139 -41.74 -9.80 43.92
C ALA A 139 -42.29 -8.51 43.30
N VAL A 140 -41.51 -7.81 42.47
CA VAL A 140 -41.98 -6.64 41.72
C VAL A 140 -43.05 -7.04 40.70
N LEU A 141 -42.87 -8.14 39.98
CA LEU A 141 -43.89 -8.67 39.06
C LEU A 141 -45.17 -9.06 39.80
N ALA A 142 -45.07 -9.72 40.95
CA ALA A 142 -46.22 -10.04 41.80
C ALA A 142 -46.91 -8.77 42.30
N GLY A 143 -46.15 -7.73 42.67
CA GLY A 143 -46.68 -6.42 43.03
C GLY A 143 -47.36 -5.70 41.87
N VAL A 144 -46.79 -5.77 40.66
CA VAL A 144 -47.39 -5.22 39.43
C VAL A 144 -48.62 -6.02 39.02
N VAL A 145 -48.63 -7.34 39.19
CA VAL A 145 -49.82 -8.18 38.95
C VAL A 145 -50.90 -7.83 39.97
N ALA A 146 -50.59 -7.69 41.25
CA ALA A 146 -51.54 -7.24 42.27
C ALA A 146 -52.04 -5.81 42.00
N GLN A 147 -51.17 -4.90 41.54
CA GLN A 147 -51.55 -3.54 41.16
C GLN A 147 -52.36 -3.52 39.86
N ARG A 148 -52.09 -4.44 38.93
CA ARG A 148 -52.86 -4.65 37.70
C ARG A 148 -54.20 -5.27 38.00
N GLU A 149 -54.32 -6.20 38.94
CA GLU A 149 -55.59 -6.75 39.41
C GLU A 149 -56.40 -5.68 40.16
N ALA A 150 -55.74 -4.84 40.97
CA ALA A 150 -56.36 -3.66 41.59
C ALA A 150 -56.78 -2.60 40.55
N CYS A 151 -55.98 -2.40 39.50
CA CYS A 151 -56.33 -1.53 38.39
C CYS A 151 -57.37 -2.16 37.48
N GLU A 152 -57.43 -3.47 37.25
CA GLU A 152 -58.46 -4.17 36.48
C GLU A 152 -59.79 -4.22 37.24
N ALA A 153 -59.74 -4.29 38.57
CA ALA A 153 -60.88 -4.02 39.45
C ALA A 153 -61.35 -2.55 39.33
N ALA A 154 -60.43 -1.60 39.15
CA ALA A 154 -60.76 -0.19 38.87
C ALA A 154 -61.15 0.08 37.40
N VAL A 155 -60.68 -0.73 36.44
CA VAL A 155 -60.80 -0.56 34.97
C VAL A 155 -62.02 -1.30 34.41
N ARG A 156 -62.84 -1.92 35.27
CA ARG A 156 -64.30 -1.93 35.00
C ARG A 156 -64.87 -0.49 34.88
N TYR A 157 -64.09 0.53 35.23
CA TYR A 157 -64.22 1.91 34.77
C TYR A 157 -62.93 2.38 34.07
N SER A 158 -62.92 2.36 32.73
CA SER A 158 -62.01 3.08 31.81
C SER A 158 -61.10 2.19 30.94
N ASP A 159 -61.68 1.90 29.78
CA ASP A 159 -61.13 1.28 28.59
C ASP A 159 -60.05 2.13 27.88
N ALA A 160 -59.24 1.46 27.05
CA ALA A 160 -58.39 1.90 25.94
C ALA A 160 -58.05 3.41 25.74
N GLY A 161 -56.77 3.81 25.82
CA GLY A 161 -56.38 5.16 25.32
C GLY A 161 -54.95 5.72 25.50
N ALA A 162 -53.95 4.93 25.92
CA ALA A 162 -52.73 5.50 26.54
C ALA A 162 -51.77 6.33 25.67
N CYS A 163 -51.90 6.37 24.33
CA CYS A 163 -50.97 7.16 23.48
C CYS A 163 -51.46 8.57 23.15
N SER A 164 -52.74 8.89 23.37
CA SER A 164 -53.29 10.23 23.10
C SER A 164 -52.94 11.27 24.18
N LEU A 165 -52.39 10.84 25.32
CA LEU A 165 -52.12 11.68 26.49
C LEU A 165 -50.73 12.34 26.48
N LYS A 166 -49.82 11.91 25.58
CA LYS A 166 -48.50 12.54 25.46
C LYS A 166 -48.61 13.93 24.81
N PRO A 167 -47.89 14.95 25.31
CA PRO A 167 -47.82 16.25 24.64
C PRO A 167 -47.42 16.12 23.17
N ILE A 168 -48.07 16.88 22.29
CA ILE A 168 -47.88 16.78 20.82
C ILE A 168 -46.40 16.95 20.43
N GLN A 169 -45.66 17.83 21.13
CA GLN A 169 -44.23 18.01 20.90
C GLN A 169 -43.39 16.76 21.18
N VAL A 170 -43.77 15.95 22.17
CA VAL A 170 -43.12 14.67 22.46
C VAL A 170 -43.40 13.69 21.33
N ARG A 171 -44.66 13.61 20.89
CA ARG A 171 -45.08 12.76 19.77
C ARG A 171 -44.37 13.10 18.46
N ILE A 172 -44.17 14.39 18.17
CA ILE A 172 -43.38 14.87 17.01
C ILE A 172 -41.92 14.41 17.11
N ARG A 173 -41.25 14.65 18.24
CA ARG A 173 -39.84 14.24 18.45
C ARG A 173 -39.67 12.73 18.33
N GLU A 174 -40.59 11.98 18.93
CA GLU A 174 -40.65 10.52 18.87
C GLU A 174 -40.82 9.99 17.45
N THR A 175 -41.61 10.68 16.64
CA THR A 175 -41.84 10.35 15.23
C THR A 175 -40.60 10.67 14.40
N ILE A 176 -39.96 11.83 14.58
CA ILE A 176 -38.70 12.18 13.90
C ILE A 176 -37.60 11.15 14.20
N LYS A 177 -37.43 10.77 15.47
CA LYS A 177 -36.47 9.72 15.86
C LYS A 177 -36.81 8.37 15.21
N SER A 178 -38.10 8.03 15.12
CA SER A 178 -38.56 6.84 14.40
C SER A 178 -38.16 6.90 12.94
N THR A 179 -38.52 7.98 12.23
CA THR A 179 -38.21 8.15 10.81
C THR A 179 -36.72 8.10 10.52
N ARG A 180 -35.88 8.67 11.40
CA ARG A 180 -34.41 8.57 11.25
C ARG A 180 -33.90 7.13 11.34
N ARG A 181 -34.41 6.34 12.29
CA ARG A 181 -34.06 4.91 12.41
C ARG A 181 -34.50 4.13 11.17
N TRP A 182 -35.75 4.32 10.75
CA TRP A 182 -36.26 3.71 9.52
C TRP A 182 -35.48 4.15 8.28
N HIS A 183 -34.97 5.39 8.23
CA HIS A 183 -34.16 5.84 7.11
C HIS A 183 -32.78 5.17 7.08
N HIS A 184 -32.20 4.89 8.25
CA HIS A 184 -31.01 4.06 8.33
C HIS A 184 -31.30 2.63 7.84
N ASP A 185 -32.38 2.01 8.31
CA ASP A 185 -32.77 0.65 7.92
C ASP A 185 -33.05 0.54 6.42
N HIS A 186 -33.65 1.57 5.82
CA HIS A 186 -33.93 1.64 4.37
C HIS A 186 -32.65 1.55 3.53
N LYS A 187 -31.54 2.16 3.96
CA LYS A 187 -30.27 2.10 3.21
C LYS A 187 -29.70 0.68 3.10
N SER A 188 -30.04 -0.19 4.04
CA SER A 188 -29.58 -1.58 4.10
C SER A 188 -30.63 -2.59 3.67
N THR A 189 -31.85 -2.16 3.34
CA THR A 189 -32.95 -3.09 3.02
C THR A 189 -32.95 -3.44 1.53
N THR A 190 -33.37 -4.66 1.23
CA THR A 190 -33.64 -5.13 -0.14
C THR A 190 -35.11 -5.00 -0.54
N LEU A 191 -35.96 -4.50 0.37
CA LEU A 191 -37.38 -4.29 0.13
C LEU A 191 -37.59 -3.11 -0.83
N SER A 192 -38.62 -3.21 -1.68
CA SER A 192 -39.04 -2.08 -2.49
C SER A 192 -39.62 -0.96 -1.63
N ASP A 193 -39.46 0.28 -2.09
CA ASP A 193 -39.93 1.49 -1.40
C ASP A 193 -41.42 1.43 -1.02
N ALA A 194 -42.25 0.84 -1.89
CA ALA A 194 -43.68 0.68 -1.63
C ALA A 194 -43.95 -0.22 -0.42
N VAL A 195 -43.29 -1.38 -0.35
CA VAL A 195 -43.46 -2.34 0.76
C VAL A 195 -42.86 -1.77 2.05
N PHE A 196 -41.69 -1.13 1.93
CA PHE A 196 -41.01 -0.52 3.07
C PHE A 196 -41.84 0.62 3.69
N THR A 197 -42.39 1.49 2.84
CA THR A 197 -43.24 2.61 3.27
C THR A 197 -44.54 2.13 3.90
N ALA A 198 -45.19 1.12 3.33
CA ALA A 198 -46.39 0.52 3.93
C ALA A 198 -46.10 -0.02 5.34
N ASN A 199 -44.96 -0.71 5.51
CA ASN A 199 -44.54 -1.23 6.82
C ASN A 199 -44.24 -0.11 7.82
N TYR A 200 -43.56 0.96 7.39
CA TYR A 200 -43.33 2.15 8.22
C TYR A 200 -44.66 2.77 8.69
N LEU A 201 -45.58 3.03 7.77
CA LEU A 201 -46.87 3.65 8.07
C LEU A 201 -47.75 2.74 8.95
N LYS A 202 -47.72 1.42 8.77
CA LYS A 202 -48.38 0.45 9.66
C LYS A 202 -47.81 0.48 11.08
N LYS A 203 -46.49 0.53 11.24
CA LYS A 203 -45.89 0.64 12.58
C LYS A 203 -46.16 2.01 13.21
N GLN A 204 -46.15 3.08 12.41
CA GLN A 204 -46.47 4.42 12.89
C GLN A 204 -47.95 4.55 13.28
N SER A 205 -48.88 3.92 12.56
CA SER A 205 -50.32 3.96 12.90
C SER A 205 -50.63 3.20 14.18
N LYS A 206 -49.95 2.07 14.43
CA LYS A 206 -50.04 1.36 15.72
C LYS A 206 -49.54 2.20 16.88
N ARG A 207 -48.48 2.98 16.67
CA ARG A 207 -47.88 3.82 17.71
C ARG A 207 -48.68 5.09 17.95
N ASP A 208 -49.06 5.78 16.89
CA ASP A 208 -49.74 7.07 16.92
C ASP A 208 -50.64 7.20 15.67
N PRO A 209 -51.91 6.75 15.77
CA PRO A 209 -52.84 6.76 14.65
C PRO A 209 -53.03 8.16 14.05
N ARG A 210 -53.14 9.18 14.91
CA ARG A 210 -53.38 10.57 14.48
C ARG A 210 -52.18 11.14 13.72
N MET A 211 -50.96 10.87 14.21
CA MET A 211 -49.74 11.29 13.52
C MET A 211 -49.57 10.54 12.19
N ALA A 212 -49.88 9.24 12.13
CA ALA A 212 -49.80 8.46 10.91
C ALA A 212 -50.75 8.99 9.82
N VAL A 213 -52.01 9.29 10.17
CA VAL A 213 -52.98 9.89 9.24
C VAL A 213 -52.51 11.27 8.76
N TYR A 214 -51.94 12.09 9.66
CA TYR A 214 -51.44 13.40 9.30
C TYR A 214 -50.27 13.31 8.30
N ILE A 215 -49.33 12.38 8.51
CA ILE A 215 -48.21 12.12 7.60
C ILE A 215 -48.73 11.59 6.25
N GLN A 216 -49.66 10.61 6.26
CA GLN A 216 -50.26 10.06 5.04
C GLN A 216 -50.95 11.14 4.19
N ARG A 217 -51.75 12.01 4.81
CA ARG A 217 -52.39 13.15 4.12
C ARG A 217 -51.38 14.15 3.57
N ALA A 218 -50.24 14.34 4.23
CA ALA A 218 -49.20 15.23 3.75
C ALA A 218 -48.46 14.63 2.54
N ILE A 219 -48.12 13.34 2.59
CA ILE A 219 -47.49 12.60 1.48
C ILE A 219 -48.43 12.58 0.28
N HIS A 220 -49.71 12.24 0.48
CA HIS A 220 -50.70 12.22 -0.59
C HIS A 220 -50.82 13.59 -1.30
N ARG A 221 -50.82 14.70 -0.54
CA ARG A 221 -50.83 16.06 -1.11
C ARG A 221 -49.56 16.36 -1.92
N ARG A 222 -48.39 15.87 -1.51
CA ARG A 222 -47.12 16.04 -2.22
C ARG A 222 -47.13 15.28 -3.55
N ILE A 223 -47.58 14.02 -3.53
CA ILE A 223 -47.67 13.17 -4.73
C ILE A 223 -48.67 13.72 -5.72
N LYS A 224 -49.86 14.15 -5.26
CA LYS A 224 -50.87 14.77 -6.11
C LYS A 224 -50.36 16.02 -6.84
N ARG A 225 -49.53 16.84 -6.16
CA ARG A 225 -48.88 18.01 -6.79
C ARG A 225 -47.83 17.62 -7.82
N ARG A 226 -47.07 16.55 -7.58
CA ARG A 226 -46.09 16.03 -8.53
C ARG A 226 -46.75 15.47 -9.80
N ARG A 227 -47.91 14.82 -9.67
CA ARG A 227 -48.56 14.12 -10.79
C ARG A 227 -49.29 15.01 -11.79
N GLN A 228 -49.67 16.23 -11.42
CA GLN A 228 -50.46 17.15 -12.30
C GLN A 228 -51.68 16.51 -13.01
N GLU A 229 -52.15 15.33 -12.58
CA GLU A 229 -53.27 14.62 -13.19
C GLU A 229 -54.50 14.61 -12.26
N PRO A 230 -55.72 14.75 -12.84
CA PRO A 230 -56.97 14.71 -12.10
C PRO A 230 -57.48 13.27 -11.89
N SER A 231 -56.59 12.28 -11.71
CA SER A 231 -57.02 10.90 -11.50
C SER A 231 -57.80 10.77 -10.19
N SER A 232 -59.06 10.36 -10.35
CA SER A 232 -60.20 10.51 -9.45
C SER A 232 -60.39 9.37 -8.46
N SER A 233 -59.37 8.54 -8.25
CA SER A 233 -59.48 7.35 -7.40
C SER A 233 -58.68 7.59 -6.12
N GLN A 234 -59.39 7.80 -5.01
CA GLN A 234 -58.77 7.71 -3.68
C GLN A 234 -58.25 6.27 -3.51
N PRO A 235 -56.98 6.05 -3.13
CA PRO A 235 -56.46 4.70 -2.96
C PRO A 235 -57.30 3.94 -1.94
N GLN A 236 -57.75 2.73 -2.30
CA GLN A 236 -58.66 1.93 -1.49
C GLN A 236 -57.91 1.14 -0.40
N SER A 237 -56.60 0.98 -0.54
CA SER A 237 -55.74 0.33 0.45
C SER A 237 -54.44 1.11 0.69
N LEU A 238 -53.77 0.82 1.82
CA LEU A 238 -52.47 1.40 2.14
C LEU A 238 -51.41 0.94 1.14
N GLU A 239 -51.51 -0.31 0.69
CA GLU A 239 -50.63 -0.94 -0.27
C GLU A 239 -50.71 -0.24 -1.63
N GLU A 240 -51.93 0.02 -2.12
CA GLU A 240 -52.16 0.80 -3.35
C GLU A 240 -51.66 2.24 -3.22
N PHE A 241 -51.87 2.88 -2.07
CA PHE A 241 -51.28 4.20 -1.80
C PHE A 241 -49.75 4.19 -1.86
N CYS A 242 -49.10 3.15 -1.33
CA CYS A 242 -47.65 3.10 -1.25
C CYS A 242 -46.96 2.70 -2.56
N GLN A 243 -47.67 2.15 -3.56
CA GLN A 243 -47.10 1.84 -4.88
C GLN A 243 -46.44 3.06 -5.53
N ASP A 244 -47.03 4.23 -5.28
CA ASP A 244 -46.66 5.49 -5.89
C ASP A 244 -45.79 6.38 -4.97
N VAL A 245 -45.41 5.87 -3.80
CA VAL A 245 -44.66 6.61 -2.78
C VAL A 245 -43.22 6.11 -2.73
N SER A 246 -42.27 6.99 -3.03
CA SER A 246 -40.85 6.71 -2.74
C SER A 246 -40.54 6.96 -1.27
N TRP A 247 -39.52 6.31 -0.73
CA TRP A 247 -39.09 6.58 0.65
C TRP A 247 -38.59 8.03 0.82
N GLU A 248 -38.04 8.61 -0.24
CA GLU A 248 -37.65 10.02 -0.29
C GLU A 248 -38.85 10.97 -0.11
N ASP A 249 -40.04 10.60 -0.60
CA ASP A 249 -41.25 11.36 -0.37
C ASP A 249 -41.67 11.35 1.10
N VAL A 250 -41.48 10.23 1.79
CA VAL A 250 -41.76 10.10 3.22
C VAL A 250 -40.80 10.96 4.03
N THR A 251 -39.49 10.85 3.78
CA THR A 251 -38.48 11.61 4.53
C THR A 251 -38.61 13.11 4.30
N SER A 252 -38.75 13.53 3.03
CA SER A 252 -38.93 14.93 2.68
C SER A 252 -40.22 15.51 3.26
N THR A 253 -41.31 14.73 3.24
CA THR A 253 -42.56 15.17 3.85
C THR A 253 -42.40 15.34 5.37
N VAL A 254 -41.83 14.34 6.04
CA VAL A 254 -41.59 14.41 7.49
C VAL A 254 -40.70 15.60 7.85
N GLU A 255 -39.65 15.87 7.08
CA GLU A 255 -38.81 17.05 7.29
C GLU A 255 -39.63 18.34 7.14
N ASP A 256 -40.41 18.46 6.07
CA ASP A 256 -41.19 19.66 5.80
C ASP A 256 -42.29 19.91 6.86
N ILE A 257 -43.03 18.88 7.29
CA ILE A 257 -44.14 19.04 8.23
C ILE A 257 -43.72 18.95 9.71
N LEU A 258 -42.76 18.10 10.06
CA LEU A 258 -42.38 17.85 11.46
C LEU A 258 -41.13 18.63 11.90
N VAL A 259 -40.31 19.12 10.98
CA VAL A 259 -39.10 19.90 11.30
C VAL A 259 -39.27 21.37 10.89
N LYS A 260 -39.58 21.64 9.62
CA LYS A 260 -39.66 23.04 9.12
C LYS A 260 -40.96 23.74 9.53
N ARG A 261 -42.08 23.00 9.63
CA ARG A 261 -43.42 23.57 9.91
C ARG A 261 -44.05 23.05 11.21
N VAL A 262 -43.25 22.89 12.26
CA VAL A 262 -43.69 22.33 13.56
C VAL A 262 -44.93 23.03 14.11
N GLY A 263 -44.96 24.38 14.08
CA GLY A 263 -46.10 25.15 14.60
C GLY A 263 -47.41 24.95 13.83
N SER A 264 -47.36 24.63 12.53
CA SER A 264 -48.55 24.27 11.76
C SER A 264 -49.04 22.87 12.16
N THR A 265 -48.11 21.93 12.34
CA THR A 265 -48.42 20.55 12.72
C THR A 265 -49.03 20.46 14.11
N VAL A 266 -48.50 21.22 15.08
CA VAL A 266 -49.08 21.28 16.43
C VAL A 266 -50.53 21.77 16.35
N ARG A 267 -50.80 22.86 15.61
CA ARG A 267 -52.16 23.39 15.44
C ARG A 267 -53.11 22.38 14.79
N SER A 268 -52.70 21.71 13.71
CA SER A 268 -53.55 20.73 13.02
C SER A 268 -53.81 19.49 13.87
N LEU A 269 -52.82 19.00 14.62
CA LEU A 269 -53.00 17.85 15.52
C LEU A 269 -53.79 18.19 16.79
N SER A 270 -53.78 19.45 17.23
CA SER A 270 -54.62 19.97 18.31
C SER A 270 -56.08 20.15 17.87
N GLN A 271 -56.31 20.70 16.67
CA GLN A 271 -57.67 20.92 16.14
C GLN A 271 -58.38 19.61 15.77
N SER A 272 -57.63 18.54 15.48
CA SER A 272 -58.18 17.21 15.23
C SER A 272 -58.50 16.43 16.53
N SER A 273 -58.41 17.09 17.69
CA SER A 273 -58.69 16.52 19.01
C SER A 273 -59.99 17.03 19.65
N GLN A 274 -60.70 17.92 18.97
CA GLN A 274 -62.10 18.27 19.22
C GLN A 274 -62.97 17.51 18.21
#